data_AF-A0AAW0TCG8-F1
#
_entry.id   AF-A0AAW0TCG8-F1
#
_cell.length_a   1.000
_cell.length_b   1.000
_cell.length_c   1.000
_cell.angle_alpha   90.00
_cell.angle_beta   90.00
_cell.angle_gamma   90.00
#
_symmetry.space_group_name_H-M   'P 1'
#
loop_
_entity.id
_entity.type
_entity.pdbx_description
1 polymer ?
#
loop_
_entity_poly.entity_id
_entity_poly.type
_entity_poly.pdbx_seq_one_letter_code
_entity_poly.pdbx_strand_id
1 'polypeptide(L)'
;MAAVKNLVYASTEEEIQNVLEIFQENPLLEIYQSFRRYLSQLLEHHKEWAVAYRSGMLLRGRHTNNFCKATICIIKDIVLSRYKTFNMSQLVMFMAEIFDMYMQQRLVGVAVGRQKVKHINVGNVPLDNVTQCDDGVYNVHNSSLDHGINTLTDD
;
A
#
# COMPACT_ATOMS: atom_id res chain seq x y z
N MET A 1 -3.81 -6.73 -19.95
CA MET A 1 -3.80 -5.91 -18.72
C MET A 1 -4.67 -6.50 -17.60
N ALA A 2 -5.84 -7.09 -17.91
CA ALA A 2 -6.69 -7.75 -16.93
C ALA A 2 -5.98 -8.90 -16.17
N ALA A 3 -5.22 -9.75 -16.86
CA ALA A 3 -4.56 -10.90 -16.23
C ALA A 3 -3.53 -10.53 -15.15
N VAL A 4 -2.70 -9.50 -15.35
CA VAL A 4 -1.69 -9.08 -14.34
C VAL A 4 -2.40 -8.48 -13.13
N LYS A 5 -3.49 -7.72 -13.36
CA LYS A 5 -4.32 -7.21 -12.28
C LYS A 5 -4.92 -8.36 -11.48
N ASN A 6 -5.49 -9.36 -12.14
CA ASN A 6 -6.08 -10.52 -11.47
C ASN A 6 -5.04 -11.27 -10.63
N LEU A 7 -3.79 -11.36 -11.11
CA LEU A 7 -2.68 -11.95 -10.38
C LEU A 7 -2.31 -11.16 -9.10
N VAL A 8 -2.25 -9.82 -9.19
CA VAL A 8 -1.93 -8.95 -8.04
C VAL A 8 -3.02 -9.03 -6.96
N TYR A 9 -4.29 -9.06 -7.37
CA TYR A 9 -5.43 -8.99 -6.47
C TYR A 9 -6.03 -10.35 -6.11
N ALA A 10 -5.41 -11.46 -6.53
CA ALA A 10 -5.80 -12.80 -6.10
C ALA A 10 -5.73 -12.90 -4.57
N SER A 11 -6.78 -13.48 -3.98
CA SER A 11 -6.96 -13.56 -2.53
C SER A 11 -6.45 -14.88 -1.96
N THR A 12 -6.31 -15.91 -2.80
CA THR A 12 -5.79 -17.24 -2.42
C THR A 12 -4.60 -17.64 -3.29
N GLU A 13 -3.77 -18.56 -2.79
CA GLU A 13 -2.65 -19.12 -3.56
C GLU A 13 -3.12 -19.92 -4.79
N GLU A 14 -4.28 -20.57 -4.68
CA GLU A 14 -4.92 -21.31 -5.79
C GLU A 14 -5.33 -20.39 -6.93
N GLU A 15 -5.91 -19.22 -6.62
CA GLU A 15 -6.25 -18.21 -7.64
C GLU A 15 -5.00 -17.69 -8.37
N ILE A 16 -3.89 -17.52 -7.65
CA ILE A 16 -2.61 -17.14 -8.24
C ILE A 16 -2.16 -18.23 -9.22
N GLN A 17 -2.15 -19.49 -8.79
CA GLN A 17 -1.70 -20.60 -9.62
C GLN A 17 -2.51 -20.74 -10.91
N ASN A 18 -3.84 -20.64 -10.82
CA ASN A 18 -4.73 -20.67 -11.98
C ASN A 18 -4.42 -19.54 -12.97
N VAL A 19 -4.16 -18.32 -12.48
CA VAL A 19 -3.82 -17.19 -13.35
C VAL A 19 -2.43 -17.38 -13.98
N LEU A 20 -1.47 -17.98 -13.27
CA LEU A 20 -0.14 -18.30 -13.80
C LEU A 20 -0.20 -19.30 -14.96
N GLU A 21 -1.05 -20.32 -14.86
CA GLU A 21 -1.27 -21.31 -15.93
C GLU A 21 -1.83 -20.63 -17.19
N ILE A 22 -2.85 -19.79 -17.04
CA ILE A 22 -3.42 -18.98 -18.13
C ILE A 22 -2.35 -18.07 -18.77
N PHE A 23 -1.40 -17.57 -17.97
CA PHE A 23 -0.30 -16.77 -18.50
C PHE A 23 0.67 -17.60 -19.34
N GLN A 24 1.03 -18.80 -18.89
CA GLN A 24 1.96 -19.67 -19.62
C GLN A 24 1.41 -20.15 -20.95
N GLU A 25 0.09 -20.34 -21.04
CA GLU A 25 -0.60 -20.74 -22.28
C GLU A 25 -0.83 -19.57 -23.25
N ASN A 26 -0.43 -18.34 -22.90
CA ASN A 26 -0.73 -17.18 -23.70
C ASN A 26 0.18 -17.07 -24.94
N PRO A 27 -0.37 -17.12 -26.17
CA PRO A 27 0.42 -17.11 -27.40
C PRO A 27 1.22 -15.81 -27.62
N LEU A 28 0.85 -14.72 -26.92
CA LEU A 28 1.60 -13.46 -26.98
C LEU A 28 3.00 -13.56 -26.38
N LEU A 29 3.26 -14.53 -25.48
CA LEU A 29 4.57 -14.74 -24.89
C LEU A 29 5.58 -15.32 -25.89
N GLU A 30 5.12 -16.05 -26.90
CA GLU A 30 5.96 -16.59 -27.96
C GLU A 30 6.36 -15.51 -28.97
N ILE A 31 5.45 -14.55 -29.21
CA ILE A 31 5.68 -13.43 -30.13
C ILE A 31 6.61 -12.39 -29.51
N TYR A 32 6.48 -12.12 -28.20
CA TYR A 32 7.21 -11.05 -27.51
C TYR A 32 8.17 -11.59 -26.45
N GLN A 33 9.36 -12.01 -26.88
CA GLN A 33 10.39 -12.58 -26.00
C GLN A 33 10.84 -11.65 -24.85
N SER A 34 10.91 -10.34 -25.11
CA SER A 34 11.24 -9.33 -24.08
C SER A 34 10.15 -9.20 -23.03
N PHE A 35 8.88 -9.33 -23.43
CA PHE A 35 7.75 -9.35 -22.51
C PHE A 35 7.71 -10.63 -21.68
N ARG A 36 8.01 -11.79 -22.29
CA ARG A 36 8.17 -13.06 -21.59
C ARG A 36 9.24 -12.98 -20.49
N ARG A 37 10.40 -12.42 -20.80
CA ARG A 37 11.49 -12.24 -19.82
C ARG A 37 11.09 -11.30 -18.69
N TYR A 38 10.41 -10.20 -19.00
CA TYR A 38 9.92 -9.28 -17.98
C TYR A 38 8.92 -9.96 -17.05
N LEU A 39 7.96 -10.70 -17.63
CA LEU A 39 6.96 -11.43 -16.84
C LEU A 39 7.60 -12.50 -15.98
N SER A 40 8.54 -13.31 -16.49
CA SER A 40 9.19 -14.34 -15.67
C SER A 40 9.87 -13.74 -14.43
N GLN A 41 10.56 -12.61 -14.59
CA GLN A 41 11.17 -11.89 -13.47
C GLN A 41 10.11 -11.34 -12.50
N LEU A 42 9.03 -10.75 -13.02
CA LEU A 42 7.94 -10.25 -12.18
C LEU A 42 7.30 -11.37 -11.35
N LEU A 43 7.12 -12.54 -11.98
CA LEU A 43 6.53 -13.73 -11.37
C LEU A 43 7.44 -14.38 -10.33
N GLU A 44 8.76 -14.29 -10.46
CA GLU A 44 9.69 -14.80 -9.45
C GLU A 44 9.44 -14.17 -8.07
N HIS A 45 9.09 -12.88 -8.06
CA HIS A 45 8.83 -12.09 -6.85
C HIS A 45 7.34 -12.00 -6.48
N HIS A 46 6.46 -12.83 -7.04
CA HIS A 46 5.01 -12.68 -6.85
C HIS A 46 4.55 -12.71 -5.40
N LYS A 47 5.24 -13.49 -4.56
CA LYS A 47 4.99 -13.57 -3.11
C LYS A 47 5.21 -12.23 -2.40
N GLU A 48 6.06 -11.36 -2.94
CA GLU A 48 6.37 -10.08 -2.32
C GLU A 48 5.25 -9.06 -2.49
N TRP A 49 4.43 -9.17 -3.54
CA TRP A 49 3.47 -8.12 -3.92
C TRP A 49 2.01 -8.57 -4.04
N ALA A 50 1.73 -9.86 -4.27
CA ALA A 50 0.37 -10.34 -4.42
C ALA A 50 -0.40 -10.30 -3.09
N VAL A 51 -1.70 -10.01 -3.18
CA VAL A 51 -2.56 -9.80 -2.01
C VAL A 51 -2.69 -11.07 -1.16
N ALA A 52 -2.77 -12.25 -1.78
CA ALA A 52 -2.85 -13.54 -1.08
C ALA A 52 -1.74 -13.74 -0.03
N TYR A 53 -0.51 -13.29 -0.34
CA TYR A 53 0.66 -13.41 0.54
C TYR A 53 0.84 -12.24 1.51
N ARG A 54 -0.06 -11.25 1.48
CA ARG A 54 0.00 -10.00 2.27
C ARG A 54 -1.16 -9.83 3.24
N SER A 55 -1.95 -10.89 3.47
CA SER A 55 -3.13 -10.90 4.34
C SER A 55 -2.86 -10.45 5.79
N GLY A 56 -1.62 -10.59 6.29
CA GLY A 56 -1.21 -10.12 7.62
C GLY A 56 -0.71 -8.67 7.69
N MET A 57 -0.59 -7.95 6.57
CA MET A 57 -0.13 -6.57 6.58
C MET A 57 -1.30 -5.58 6.81
N LEU A 58 -1.07 -4.56 7.63
CA LEU A 58 -2.01 -3.47 7.94
C LEU A 58 -2.26 -2.51 6.74
N LEU A 59 -2.46 -3.06 5.54
CA LEU A 59 -2.68 -2.26 4.33
C LEU A 59 -4.10 -1.69 4.27
N ARG A 60 -5.04 -2.11 5.13
CA ARG A 60 -6.39 -1.53 5.30
C ARG A 60 -7.13 -1.33 3.95
N GLY A 61 -6.95 -2.27 3.02
CA GLY A 61 -7.51 -2.23 1.66
C GLY A 61 -6.87 -1.21 0.71
N ARG A 62 -5.79 -0.53 1.10
CA ARG A 62 -5.04 0.43 0.27
C ARG A 62 -3.96 -0.26 -0.55
N HIS A 63 -4.37 -1.08 -1.50
CA HIS A 63 -3.45 -1.73 -2.46
C HIS A 63 -3.04 -0.81 -3.63
N THR A 64 -3.61 0.40 -3.70
CA THR A 64 -3.45 1.31 -4.83
C THR A 64 -2.24 2.24 -4.66
N ASN A 65 -1.59 2.53 -5.78
CA ASN A 65 -0.46 3.44 -5.98
C ASN A 65 -0.75 4.91 -5.56
N ASN A 66 -1.82 5.20 -4.82
CA ASN A 66 -2.18 6.57 -4.45
C ASN A 66 -1.12 7.20 -3.54
N PHE A 67 -0.61 6.45 -2.56
CA PHE A 67 0.44 6.95 -1.65
C PHE A 67 1.76 7.16 -2.40
N CYS A 68 2.20 6.17 -3.16
CA CYS A 68 3.44 6.26 -3.93
C CYS A 68 3.35 7.36 -5.01
N LYS A 69 2.24 7.46 -5.75
CA LYS A 69 2.00 8.54 -6.72
C LYS A 69 1.99 9.91 -6.05
N ALA A 70 1.30 10.07 -4.92
CA ALA A 70 1.29 11.33 -4.19
C ALA A 70 2.71 11.71 -3.73
N THR A 71 3.48 10.75 -3.23
CA THR A 71 4.87 10.95 -2.79
C THR A 71 5.78 11.35 -3.97
N ILE A 72 5.68 10.64 -5.10
CA ILE A 72 6.43 10.99 -6.32
C ILE A 72 6.04 12.38 -6.83
N CYS A 73 4.75 12.75 -6.78
CA CYS A 73 4.30 14.09 -7.13
C CYS A 73 4.94 15.15 -6.23
N ILE A 74 5.02 14.93 -4.92
CA ILE A 74 5.71 15.82 -3.98
C ILE A 74 7.19 15.94 -4.33
N ILE A 75 7.87 14.82 -4.52
CA ILE A 75 9.31 14.82 -4.85
C ILE A 75 9.55 15.58 -6.15
N LYS A 76 8.79 15.25 -7.20
CA LYS A 76 8.98 15.86 -8.52
C LYS A 76 8.63 17.34 -8.55
N ASP A 77 7.53 17.74 -7.92
CA ASP A 77 6.96 19.08 -8.08
C ASP A 77 7.45 20.06 -7.01
N ILE A 78 7.74 19.57 -5.80
CA ILE A 78 8.14 20.42 -4.65
C ILE A 78 9.63 20.30 -4.40
N VAL A 79 10.15 19.07 -4.24
CA VAL A 79 11.56 18.86 -3.89
C VAL A 79 12.48 19.18 -5.06
N LEU A 80 12.16 18.68 -6.25
CA LEU A 80 12.98 18.81 -7.46
C LEU A 80 12.51 19.95 -8.37
N SER A 81 11.35 20.55 -8.10
CA SER A 81 10.76 21.63 -8.91
C SER A 81 10.74 21.34 -10.42
N ARG A 82 10.60 20.06 -10.81
CA ARG A 82 10.64 19.54 -12.20
C ARG A 82 11.90 19.85 -13.01
N TYR A 83 13.01 20.26 -12.38
CA TYR A 83 14.27 20.45 -13.09
C TYR A 83 14.94 19.12 -13.43
N LYS A 84 15.58 19.06 -14.59
CA LYS A 84 16.15 17.81 -15.16
C LYS A 84 17.59 17.53 -14.72
N THR A 85 18.29 18.50 -14.15
CA THR A 85 19.74 18.42 -13.95
C THR A 85 20.11 18.81 -12.54
N PHE A 86 20.40 17.79 -11.72
CA PHE A 86 20.98 17.94 -10.41
C PHE A 86 22.14 16.97 -10.29
N ASN A 87 23.22 17.40 -9.63
CA ASN A 87 24.29 16.48 -9.26
C ASN A 87 23.80 15.54 -8.14
N MET A 88 24.48 14.42 -7.94
CA MET A 88 24.04 13.42 -6.96
C MET A 88 24.01 13.97 -5.53
N SER A 89 24.98 14.82 -5.17
CA SER A 89 25.03 15.46 -3.85
C SER A 89 23.84 16.41 -3.61
N GLN A 90 23.41 17.15 -4.62
CA GLN A 90 22.23 18.02 -4.59
C GLN A 90 20.96 17.22 -4.37
N LEU A 91 20.82 16.06 -5.03
CA LEU A 91 19.66 15.18 -4.82
C LEU A 91 19.57 14.71 -3.37
N VAL A 92 20.70 14.31 -2.77
CA VAL A 92 20.77 13.90 -1.36
C VAL A 92 20.40 15.07 -0.45
N MET A 93 20.96 16.26 -0.69
CA MET A 93 20.66 17.48 0.07
C MET A 93 19.17 17.85 -0.02
N PHE A 94 18.55 17.80 -1.20
CA PHE A 94 17.13 18.11 -1.34
C PHE A 94 16.23 17.12 -0.63
N MET A 95 16.58 15.83 -0.63
CA MET A 95 15.84 14.83 0.13
C MET A 95 16.01 15.02 1.65
N ALA A 96 17.21 15.36 2.11
CA ALA A 96 17.49 15.57 3.53
C ALA A 96 16.88 16.86 4.08
N GLU A 97 16.85 17.94 3.29
CA GLU A 97 16.44 19.26 3.77
C GLU A 97 15.03 19.62 3.31
N ILE A 98 14.78 19.63 2.00
CA ILE A 98 13.52 20.12 1.42
C ILE A 98 12.38 19.14 1.67
N PHE A 99 12.60 17.85 1.39
CA PHE A 99 11.58 16.83 1.59
C PHE A 99 11.24 16.64 3.07
N ASP A 100 12.25 16.58 3.95
CA ASP A 100 12.05 16.44 5.40
C ASP A 100 11.29 17.65 5.97
N MET A 101 11.76 18.88 5.70
CA MET A 101 11.08 20.10 6.13
C MET A 101 9.63 20.15 5.64
N TYR A 102 9.37 19.76 4.39
CA TYR A 102 8.01 19.71 3.85
C TYR A 102 7.12 18.71 4.61
N MET A 103 7.64 17.52 4.94
CA MET A 103 6.88 16.52 5.70
C MET A 103 6.62 16.98 7.13
N GLN A 104 7.60 17.59 7.80
CA GLN A 104 7.41 18.17 9.14
C GLN A 104 6.32 19.25 9.12
N GLN A 105 6.36 20.17 8.17
CA GLN A 105 5.34 21.22 8.03
C GLN A 105 3.95 20.63 7.75
N ARG A 106 3.85 19.55 6.97
CA ARG A 106 2.58 18.85 6.75
C ARG A 106 2.04 18.21 8.01
N LEU A 107 2.88 17.55 8.80
CA LEU A 107 2.48 16.95 10.06
C LEU A 107 1.97 18.01 11.05
N VAL A 108 2.68 19.13 11.16
CA VAL A 108 2.23 20.29 11.96
C VAL A 108 0.91 20.85 11.43
N GLY A 109 0.77 20.98 10.10
CA GLY A 109 -0.47 21.45 9.47
C GLY A 109 -1.67 20.55 9.74
N VAL A 110 -1.45 19.23 9.85
CA VAL A 110 -2.49 18.27 10.27
C VAL A 110 -2.79 18.41 11.76
N ALA A 111 -1.79 18.49 12.63
CA ALA A 111 -1.97 18.62 14.08
C ALA A 111 -2.72 19.90 14.48
N VAL A 112 -2.46 21.01 13.77
CA VAL A 112 -3.12 22.31 14.01
C VAL A 112 -4.48 22.39 13.28
N GLY A 113 -4.90 21.35 12.56
CA GLY A 113 -6.18 21.34 11.83
C GLY A 113 -6.23 22.28 10.62
N ARG A 114 -5.07 22.79 10.17
CA ARG A 114 -4.97 23.70 9.01
C ARG A 114 -5.19 22.97 7.69
N GLN A 115 -4.85 21.67 7.62
CA GLN A 115 -5.27 20.85 6.50
C GLN A 115 -6.69 20.36 6.75
N LYS A 116 -7.61 20.68 5.83
CA LYS A 116 -8.91 20.00 5.73
C LYS A 116 -8.61 18.54 5.42
N VAL A 117 -8.42 17.73 6.46
CA VAL A 117 -8.51 16.28 6.36
C VAL A 117 -9.90 16.07 5.76
N LYS A 118 -10.00 15.59 4.50
CA LYS A 118 -11.25 14.98 4.06
C LYS A 118 -11.54 13.98 5.14
N HIS A 119 -12.57 14.23 5.94
CA HIS A 119 -12.91 13.42 7.10
C HIS A 119 -12.69 11.98 6.65
N ILE A 120 -11.66 11.33 7.22
CA ILE A 120 -11.65 9.89 7.20
C ILE A 120 -12.95 9.65 7.95
N ASN A 121 -13.98 9.17 7.25
CA ASN A 121 -15.13 8.58 7.91
C ASN A 121 -14.54 7.41 8.67
N VAL A 122 -14.00 7.70 9.85
CA VAL A 122 -13.87 6.75 10.93
C VAL A 122 -15.33 6.45 11.18
N GLY A 123 -15.84 5.40 10.52
CA GLY A 123 -17.21 4.97 10.71
C GLY A 123 -17.44 4.98 12.22
N ASN A 124 -18.50 5.65 12.67
CA ASN A 124 -18.82 5.70 14.09
C ASN A 124 -18.69 4.29 14.64
N VAL A 125 -17.75 4.09 15.55
CA VAL A 125 -17.68 2.82 16.29
C VAL A 125 -18.98 2.77 17.07
N PRO A 126 -19.86 1.79 16.81
CA PRO A 126 -21.10 1.66 17.56
C PRO A 126 -20.75 1.62 19.05
N LEU A 127 -21.48 2.36 19.88
CA LEU A 127 -21.20 2.45 21.32
C LEU A 127 -21.24 1.05 21.97
N ASP A 128 -22.07 0.17 21.42
CA ASP A 128 -22.22 -1.24 21.80
C ASP A 128 -20.93 -2.06 21.64
N ASN A 129 -20.00 -1.60 20.81
CA ASN A 129 -18.70 -2.23 20.60
C ASN A 129 -17.64 -1.73 21.59
N VAL A 130 -17.94 -0.79 22.49
CA VAL A 130 -16.99 -0.21 23.43
C VAL A 130 -17.37 -0.59 24.86
N THR A 131 -16.51 -1.36 25.52
CA THR A 131 -16.66 -1.74 26.93
C THR A 131 -15.56 -1.08 27.74
N GLN A 132 -15.93 -0.33 28.77
CA GLN A 132 -14.97 0.24 29.71
C GLN A 132 -14.48 -0.87 30.65
N CYS A 133 -13.17 -1.05 30.73
CA CYS A 133 -12.55 -2.05 31.60
C CYS A 133 -11.93 -1.41 32.85
N ASP A 134 -11.55 -0.12 32.79
CA ASP A 134 -11.00 0.62 33.92
C ASP A 134 -11.18 2.15 33.74
N ASP A 135 -10.78 2.94 34.73
CA ASP A 135 -10.75 4.40 34.64
C ASP A 135 -9.84 4.86 33.49
N GLY A 136 -10.44 5.26 32.38
CA GLY A 136 -9.76 5.72 31.17
C GLY A 136 -9.32 4.61 30.20
N VAL A 137 -9.65 3.34 30.45
CA VAL A 137 -9.29 2.21 29.56
C VAL A 137 -10.54 1.57 28.97
N TYR A 138 -10.60 1.52 27.63
CA TYR A 138 -11.74 1.02 26.86
C TYR A 138 -11.31 -0.09 25.91
N ASN A 139 -12.03 -1.21 25.94
CA ASN A 139 -11.91 -2.30 24.97
C ASN A 139 -12.93 -2.12 23.85
N VAL A 140 -12.44 -2.08 22.60
CA VAL A 140 -13.27 -1.94 21.40
C VAL A 140 -13.36 -3.27 20.66
N HIS A 141 -14.53 -3.90 20.71
CA HIS A 141 -14.84 -5.14 20.01
C HIS A 141 -15.18 -4.83 18.55
N ASN A 142 -14.37 -5.30 17.61
CA ASN A 142 -14.69 -5.14 16.19
C ASN A 142 -15.73 -6.18 15.78
N SER A 143 -16.99 -5.78 15.62
CA SER A 143 -18.08 -6.65 15.13
C SER A 143 -17.97 -7.02 13.64
N SER A 144 -16.89 -6.60 12.96
CA SER A 144 -16.57 -7.04 11.60
C SER A 144 -15.93 -8.43 11.63
N LEU A 145 -16.76 -9.44 11.91
CA LEU A 145 -16.46 -10.83 11.54
C LEU A 145 -16.55 -10.94 10.01
N ASP A 146 -15.47 -10.55 9.35
CA ASP A 146 -15.03 -11.26 8.16
C ASP A 146 -13.52 -11.07 8.06
N HIS A 147 -12.78 -12.16 7.89
CA HIS A 147 -11.32 -12.30 7.91
C HIS A 147 -10.76 -12.60 9.32
N GLY A 148 -10.76 -13.90 9.63
CA GLY A 148 -10.31 -14.48 10.88
C GLY A 148 -8.91 -14.02 11.28
N ILE A 149 -8.82 -13.48 12.49
CA ILE A 149 -7.59 -13.31 13.23
C ILE A 149 -7.64 -14.35 14.34
N ASN A 150 -6.95 -15.48 14.13
CA ASN A 150 -6.52 -16.32 15.23
C ASN A 150 -5.52 -15.50 16.04
N THR A 151 -5.96 -14.99 17.19
CA THR A 151 -5.04 -14.45 18.18
C THR A 151 -4.35 -15.64 18.84
N LEU A 152 -3.05 -15.75 18.59
CA LEU A 152 -2.15 -16.58 19.38
C LEU A 152 -2.16 -16.02 20.81
N THR A 153 -2.80 -16.75 21.72
CA THR A 153 -2.46 -16.72 23.14
C THR A 153 -1.23 -17.61 23.31
N ASP A 154 -0.10 -17.00 23.66
CA ASP A 154 1.01 -17.73 24.28
C ASP A 154 0.99 -17.45 25.78
N ASP A 155 1.29 -18.52 26.51
CA ASP A 155 1.23 -18.72 27.97
C ASP A 155 2.10 -17.77 28.82
#